data_AF-A0A080YXQ6-F1
#
_entry.id   AF-A0A080YXQ6-F1
#
_cell.length_a   1.000
_cell.length_b   1.000
_cell.length_c   1.000
_cell.angle_alpha   90.00
_cell.angle_beta   90.00
_cell.angle_gamma   90.00
#
_symmetry.space_group_name_H-M   'P 1'
#
loop_
_entity.id
_entity.type
_entity.pdbx_description
1 polymer ?
#
loop_
_entity_poly.entity_id
_entity_poly.type
_entity_poly.pdbx_seq_one_letter_code
_entity_poly.pdbx_strand_id
1 'polypeptide(L)'
;MLSSRTQFIKRVHCSIATAVRVSCEQGDSLRPLITTPVEWCFSHRCKIPTQVLQEFGPRCKVIGHEIPGPTSYCYSFLERVAQWVLPDGRKKVGISMIVINSTSNQQGNIQINSAKWIKDGWALVTVTEAGDNMVDVVCDQWAPCESNLHADYLVVQWAQFIQRWEQSVSPSRLLTQ
;
A
#
# COMPACT_ATOMS: atom_id res chain seq x y z
N MET A 1 17.30 4.10 -15.54
CA MET A 1 16.73 4.59 -14.26
C MET A 1 16.81 3.45 -13.27
N LEU A 2 17.36 3.66 -12.07
CA LEU A 2 17.36 2.62 -11.04
C LEU A 2 15.96 2.49 -10.46
N SER A 3 15.48 1.26 -10.28
CA SER A 3 14.15 0.99 -9.72
C SER A 3 14.12 -0.37 -9.04
N SER A 4 13.21 -0.52 -8.09
CA SER A 4 12.91 -1.82 -7.48
C SER A 4 11.53 -2.28 -7.91
N ARG A 5 11.40 -3.59 -8.15
CA ARG A 5 10.12 -4.27 -8.31
C ARG A 5 10.15 -5.55 -7.48
N THR A 6 9.08 -5.79 -6.74
CA THR A 6 8.92 -7.05 -6.02
C THR A 6 7.52 -7.57 -6.21
N GLN A 7 7.42 -8.89 -6.36
CA GLN A 7 6.16 -9.59 -6.24
C GLN A 7 6.27 -10.57 -5.08
N PHE A 8 5.46 -10.35 -4.06
CA PHE A 8 5.32 -11.25 -2.93
C PHE A 8 4.01 -12.00 -3.08
N ILE A 9 4.08 -13.31 -2.84
CA ILE A 9 2.93 -14.21 -2.94
C ILE A 9 2.83 -14.96 -1.62
N LYS A 10 1.64 -14.98 -1.03
CA LYS A 10 1.40 -15.68 0.23
C LYS A 10 -0.02 -16.24 0.32
N ARG A 11 -0.16 -17.43 0.87
CA ARG A 11 -1.44 -17.97 1.32
C ARG A 11 -1.64 -17.66 2.79
N VAL A 12 -2.80 -17.10 3.14
CA VAL A 12 -3.12 -16.63 4.50
C VAL A 12 -4.43 -17.25 4.95
N HIS A 13 -4.47 -17.69 6.22
CA HIS A 13 -5.65 -18.30 6.84
C HIS A 13 -6.61 -17.23 7.37
N CYS A 14 -7.36 -16.61 6.47
CA CYS A 14 -8.49 -15.75 6.79
C CYS A 14 -9.54 -15.78 5.66
N SER A 15 -10.78 -15.40 5.96
CA SER A 15 -11.81 -15.26 4.93
C SER A 15 -11.51 -14.04 4.04
N ILE A 16 -11.95 -14.08 2.79
CA ILE A 16 -11.86 -12.90 1.91
C ILE A 16 -12.63 -11.71 2.48
N ALA A 17 -13.74 -11.94 3.17
CA ALA A 17 -14.49 -10.87 3.84
C ALA A 17 -13.66 -10.19 4.93
N THR A 18 -12.94 -10.97 5.75
CA THR A 18 -12.03 -10.45 6.78
C THR A 18 -10.88 -9.68 6.15
N ALA A 19 -10.24 -10.23 5.13
CA ALA A 19 -9.13 -9.60 4.43
C ALA A 19 -9.53 -8.24 3.83
N VAL A 20 -10.70 -8.18 3.18
CA VAL A 20 -11.25 -6.94 2.60
C VAL A 20 -11.58 -5.94 3.69
N ARG A 21 -12.29 -6.37 4.75
CA ARG A 21 -12.67 -5.49 5.85
C ARG A 21 -11.45 -4.83 6.49
N VAL A 22 -10.44 -5.61 6.87
CA VAL A 22 -9.20 -5.10 7.48
C VAL A 22 -8.47 -4.16 6.52
N SER A 23 -8.36 -4.52 5.24
CA SER A 23 -7.67 -3.67 4.25
C SER A 23 -8.36 -2.33 4.01
N CYS A 24 -9.69 -2.29 4.10
CA CYS A 24 -10.47 -1.07 3.90
C CYS A 24 -10.61 -0.24 5.20
N GLU A 25 -10.97 -0.86 6.32
CA GLU A 25 -11.20 -0.16 7.60
C GLU A 25 -9.90 0.33 8.23
N GLN A 26 -8.81 -0.43 8.09
CA GLN A 26 -7.49 -0.04 8.60
C GLN A 26 -6.61 0.53 7.50
N GLY A 27 -7.20 1.03 6.41
CA GLY A 27 -6.48 1.56 5.25
C GLY A 27 -5.38 2.56 5.64
N ASP A 28 -5.63 3.44 6.61
CA ASP A 28 -4.62 4.42 7.04
C ASP A 28 -3.38 3.79 7.70
N SER A 29 -3.54 2.63 8.34
CA SER A 29 -2.43 1.90 8.97
C SER A 29 -1.85 0.77 8.11
N LEU A 30 -2.63 0.25 7.14
CA LEU A 30 -2.33 -0.95 6.37
C LEU A 30 -2.35 -0.74 4.84
N ARG A 31 -2.41 0.49 4.33
CA ARG A 31 -2.26 0.79 2.89
C ARG A 31 -0.80 0.72 2.43
N PRO A 32 -0.43 -0.08 1.42
CA PRO A 32 0.96 -0.19 0.96
C PRO A 32 1.60 1.17 0.72
N LEU A 33 2.81 1.40 1.23
CA LEU A 33 3.59 2.58 0.85
C LEU A 33 4.35 2.27 -0.44
N ILE A 34 4.25 3.18 -1.42
CA ILE A 34 4.88 2.99 -2.73
C ILE A 34 6.38 3.24 -2.62
N THR A 35 6.77 4.30 -1.91
CA THR A 35 8.17 4.63 -1.66
C THR A 35 8.31 5.38 -0.34
N THR A 36 9.49 5.37 0.26
CA THR A 36 9.79 6.01 1.54
C THR A 36 11.23 6.51 1.51
N PRO A 37 11.57 7.59 2.23
CA PRO A 37 12.97 7.95 2.43
C PRO A 37 13.77 6.78 3.06
N VAL A 38 15.07 6.72 2.79
CA VAL A 38 15.98 5.84 3.53
C VAL A 38 15.91 6.23 5.02
N GLU A 39 16.03 5.24 5.91
CA GLU A 39 15.86 5.37 7.37
C GLU A 39 14.43 5.63 7.86
N TRP A 40 13.43 5.69 6.97
CA TRP A 40 12.04 5.76 7.39
C TRP A 40 11.59 4.49 8.14
N CYS A 41 11.40 4.61 9.45
CA CYS A 41 10.96 3.46 10.25
C CYS A 41 9.45 3.23 10.15
N PHE A 42 9.05 1.97 9.96
CA PHE A 42 7.65 1.55 9.92
C PHE A 42 6.87 1.91 11.20
N SER A 43 7.53 2.03 12.36
CA SER A 43 6.88 2.51 13.60
C SER A 43 6.29 3.92 13.45
N HIS A 44 6.73 4.70 12.46
CA HIS A 44 6.22 6.03 12.15
C HIS A 44 5.04 6.02 11.18
N ARG A 45 4.54 4.85 10.75
CA ARG A 45 3.46 4.74 9.77
C ARG A 45 2.17 5.45 10.17
N CYS A 46 1.74 5.31 11.42
CA CYS A 46 0.55 6.01 11.92
C CYS A 46 0.73 7.54 11.99
N LYS A 47 1.93 8.05 11.69
CA LYS A 47 2.27 9.48 11.70
C LYS A 47 2.43 10.04 10.29
N ILE A 48 2.19 9.27 9.22
CA ILE A 48 2.23 9.77 7.84
C ILE A 48 1.00 10.65 7.62
N PRO A 49 1.15 11.98 7.43
CA PRO A 49 0.05 12.80 6.98
C PRO A 49 -0.51 12.26 5.66
N THR A 50 -1.79 11.94 5.69
CA THR A 50 -2.53 11.39 4.56
C THR A 50 -3.73 12.28 4.32
N GLN A 51 -3.90 12.75 3.09
CA GLN A 51 -5.00 13.63 2.72
C GLN A 51 -5.74 13.07 1.52
N VAL A 52 -7.06 12.93 1.62
CA VAL A 52 -7.90 12.68 0.44
C VAL A 52 -8.01 13.99 -0.33
N LEU A 53 -7.43 14.05 -1.52
CA LEU A 53 -7.41 15.23 -2.38
C LEU A 53 -8.66 15.30 -3.28
N GLN A 54 -9.17 14.14 -3.68
CA GLN A 54 -10.38 14.02 -4.48
C GLN A 54 -11.04 12.66 -4.27
N GLU A 55 -12.37 12.62 -4.23
CA GLU A 55 -13.14 11.38 -4.16
C GLU A 55 -14.05 11.26 -5.39
N PHE A 56 -13.91 10.16 -6.13
CA PHE A 56 -14.79 9.80 -7.25
C PHE A 56 -15.87 8.80 -6.83
N GLY A 57 -15.71 8.20 -5.66
CA GLY A 57 -16.66 7.27 -5.05
C GLY A 57 -16.01 6.47 -3.91
N PRO A 58 -16.76 5.58 -3.26
CA PRO A 58 -16.31 4.87 -2.05
C PRO A 58 -15.10 3.94 -2.28
N ARG A 59 -14.77 3.65 -3.55
CA ARG A 59 -13.68 2.75 -3.95
C ARG A 59 -12.69 3.39 -4.92
N CYS A 60 -12.74 4.72 -5.09
CA CYS A 60 -11.88 5.42 -6.04
C CYS A 60 -11.57 6.83 -5.51
N LYS A 61 -10.31 7.04 -5.10
CA LYS A 61 -9.89 8.26 -4.42
C LYS A 61 -8.49 8.67 -4.88
N VAL A 62 -8.25 9.97 -4.95
CA VAL A 62 -6.90 10.52 -5.05
C VAL A 62 -6.46 10.89 -3.65
N ILE A 63 -5.32 10.36 -3.25
CA ILE A 63 -4.76 10.52 -1.92
C ILE A 63 -3.35 11.09 -2.05
N GLY A 64 -3.01 12.06 -1.20
CA GLY A 64 -1.66 12.57 -1.00
C GLY A 64 -1.03 11.96 0.24
N HIS A 65 0.23 11.55 0.12
CA HIS A 65 1.10 11.20 1.23
C HIS A 65 2.23 12.20 1.37
N GLU A 66 2.51 12.58 2.62
CA GLU A 66 3.76 13.19 3.03
C GLU A 66 4.48 12.22 3.96
N ILE A 67 5.64 11.71 3.56
CA ILE A 67 6.39 10.73 4.34
C ILE A 67 7.59 11.44 4.94
N PRO A 68 7.62 11.64 6.27
CA PRO A 68 8.70 12.39 6.92
C PRO A 68 10.02 11.62 6.85
N GLY A 69 11.12 12.34 6.70
CA GLY A 69 12.48 11.79 6.70
C GLY A 69 13.52 12.91 6.60
N PRO A 70 14.82 12.60 6.49
CA PRO A 70 15.85 13.62 6.24
C PRO A 70 15.54 14.50 5.03
N THR A 71 14.91 13.91 4.01
CA THR A 71 14.17 14.61 2.96
C THR A 71 12.77 14.01 2.93
N SER A 72 11.74 14.81 3.19
CA SER A 72 10.36 14.32 3.13
C SER A 72 10.01 13.91 1.71
N TYR A 73 9.35 12.77 1.54
CA TYR A 73 8.84 12.33 0.24
C TYR A 73 7.36 12.67 0.14
N CYS A 74 6.96 13.29 -0.96
CA CYS A 74 5.58 13.67 -1.22
C CYS A 74 5.10 13.06 -2.52
N TYR A 75 3.92 12.43 -2.49
CA TYR A 75 3.31 11.94 -3.71
C TYR A 75 1.81 11.83 -3.60
N SER A 76 1.14 12.04 -4.73
CA SER A 76 -0.28 11.79 -4.90
C SER A 76 -0.46 10.52 -5.71
N PHE A 77 -1.46 9.71 -5.36
CA PHE A 77 -1.77 8.49 -6.08
C PHE A 77 -3.28 8.30 -6.20
N LEU A 78 -3.69 7.64 -7.28
CA LEU A 78 -5.04 7.14 -7.44
C LEU A 78 -5.13 5.77 -6.75
N GLU A 79 -5.92 5.68 -5.70
CA GLU A 79 -6.34 4.42 -5.10
C GLU A 79 -7.65 3.95 -5.73
N ARG A 80 -7.67 2.70 -6.16
CA ARG A 80 -8.87 2.03 -6.66
C ARG A 80 -9.03 0.66 -6.04
N VAL A 81 -10.23 0.38 -5.54
CA VAL A 81 -10.65 -0.94 -5.08
C VAL A 81 -11.62 -1.53 -6.09
N ALA A 82 -11.29 -2.71 -6.60
CA ALA A 82 -12.13 -3.45 -7.53
C ALA A 82 -12.38 -4.87 -7.02
N GLN A 83 -13.55 -5.41 -7.36
CA GLN A 83 -14.00 -6.74 -6.94
C GLN A 83 -14.47 -7.51 -8.16
N TRP A 84 -14.17 -8.81 -8.18
CA TRP A 84 -14.51 -9.71 -9.25
C TRP A 84 -14.98 -11.05 -8.69
N VAL A 85 -15.75 -11.76 -9.50
CA VAL A 85 -16.00 -13.19 -9.36
C VAL A 85 -15.27 -13.86 -10.52
N LEU A 86 -14.38 -14.79 -10.21
CA LEU A 86 -13.60 -15.54 -11.19
C LEU A 86 -14.50 -16.58 -11.91
N PRO A 87 -14.08 -17.11 -13.07
CA PRO A 87 -14.86 -18.11 -13.80
C PRO A 87 -15.21 -19.36 -12.99
N ASP A 88 -14.37 -19.70 -12.00
CA ASP A 88 -14.57 -20.82 -11.06
C ASP A 88 -15.45 -20.45 -9.84
N GLY A 89 -16.07 -19.27 -9.85
CA GLY A 89 -16.95 -18.78 -8.78
C GLY A 89 -16.23 -18.13 -7.60
N ARG A 90 -14.89 -18.19 -7.53
CA ARG A 90 -14.12 -17.62 -6.43
C ARG A 90 -14.13 -16.10 -6.46
N LYS A 91 -14.21 -15.47 -5.30
CA LYS A 91 -14.14 -14.01 -5.19
C LYS A 91 -12.70 -13.53 -5.27
N LYS A 92 -12.50 -12.38 -5.89
CA LYS A 92 -11.22 -11.67 -5.95
C LYS A 92 -11.42 -10.18 -5.66
N VAL A 93 -10.52 -9.61 -4.87
CA VAL A 93 -10.47 -8.17 -4.62
C VAL A 93 -9.08 -7.65 -4.98
N GLY A 94 -9.03 -6.46 -5.55
CA GLY A 94 -7.80 -5.78 -5.94
C GLY A 94 -7.80 -4.35 -5.41
N ILE A 95 -6.71 -3.96 -4.79
CA ILE A 95 -6.42 -2.60 -4.35
C ILE A 95 -5.22 -2.14 -5.15
N SER A 96 -5.44 -1.21 -6.08
CA SER A 96 -4.39 -0.62 -6.89
C SER A 96 -4.11 0.81 -6.45
N MET A 97 -2.83 1.16 -6.36
CA MET A 97 -2.35 2.50 -6.08
C MET A 97 -1.37 2.88 -7.18
N ILE A 98 -1.63 3.96 -7.89
CA ILE A 98 -0.76 4.43 -8.98
C ILE A 98 -0.42 5.89 -8.72
N VAL A 99 0.87 6.22 -8.62
CA VAL A 99 1.30 7.62 -8.49
C VAL A 99 0.83 8.39 -9.71
N ILE A 100 0.18 9.52 -9.46
CA ILE A 100 -0.28 10.42 -10.51
C ILE A 100 0.58 11.68 -10.49
N ASN A 101 1.25 11.93 -11.62
CA ASN A 101 2.01 13.14 -11.82
C ASN A 101 1.10 14.19 -12.47
N SER A 102 0.50 15.07 -11.66
CA SER A 102 -0.21 16.24 -12.16
C SER A 102 0.49 17.51 -11.70
N THR A 103 0.63 18.49 -12.60
CA THR A 103 1.16 19.82 -12.29
C THR A 103 0.27 20.57 -11.29
N SER A 104 -1.02 20.24 -11.24
CA SER A 104 -2.00 20.79 -10.30
C SER A 104 -1.77 20.34 -8.85
N ASN A 105 -1.24 19.14 -8.63
CA ASN A 105 -0.96 18.62 -7.28
C ASN A 105 0.19 19.35 -6.58
N GLN A 106 1.03 20.07 -7.34
CA GLN A 106 2.09 20.91 -6.79
C GLN A 106 1.57 22.25 -6.23
N GLN A 107 0.33 22.63 -6.56
CA GLN A 107 -0.28 23.91 -6.18
C GLN A 107 -1.30 23.79 -5.04
N GLY A 108 -1.71 22.57 -4.67
CA GLY A 108 -2.68 22.35 -3.61
C GLY A 108 -2.03 22.29 -2.23
N ASN A 109 -2.00 23.42 -1.50
CA ASN A 109 -1.84 23.62 -0.04
C ASN A 109 -0.76 22.84 0.76
N ILE A 110 0.01 21.95 0.16
CA ILE A 110 1.12 21.27 0.80
C ILE A 110 2.33 22.21 0.73
N GLN A 111 2.37 23.19 1.65
CA GLN A 111 3.52 24.05 1.87
C GLN A 111 4.65 23.26 2.53
N ILE A 112 5.38 22.47 1.75
CA ILE A 112 6.59 21.81 2.23
C ILE A 112 7.78 22.36 1.49
N ASN A 113 8.53 23.22 2.19
CA ASN A 113 9.69 23.93 1.66
C ASN A 113 10.89 23.02 1.34
N SER A 114 10.83 21.72 1.66
CA SER A 114 11.91 20.73 1.46
C SER A 114 11.44 19.33 1.05
N ALA A 115 10.27 19.21 0.40
CA ALA A 115 9.75 17.92 -0.03
C ALA A 115 10.30 17.48 -1.40
N LYS A 116 10.71 16.22 -1.49
CA LYS A 116 10.93 15.55 -2.78
C LYS A 116 9.61 15.00 -3.30
N TRP A 117 9.17 15.50 -4.45
CA TRP A 117 7.98 15.01 -5.14
C TRP A 117 8.30 13.75 -5.96
N ILE A 118 7.62 12.65 -5.63
CA ILE A 118 7.71 11.39 -6.37
C ILE A 118 6.67 11.42 -7.50
N LYS A 119 7.14 11.09 -8.70
CA LYS A 119 6.35 11.23 -9.94
C LYS A 119 5.81 9.91 -10.47
N ASP A 120 6.46 8.80 -10.11
CA ASP A 120 6.15 7.48 -10.64
C ASP A 120 6.24 6.44 -9.53
N GLY A 121 5.45 5.38 -9.67
CA GLY A 121 5.41 4.27 -8.73
C GLY A 121 4.01 3.67 -8.67
N TRP A 122 3.92 2.42 -8.23
CA TRP A 122 2.63 1.78 -8.02
C TRP A 122 2.73 0.62 -7.03
N ALA A 123 1.58 0.27 -6.47
CA ALA A 123 1.37 -0.92 -5.66
C ALA A 123 0.05 -1.57 -6.07
N LEU A 124 0.04 -2.88 -6.18
CA LEU A 124 -1.15 -3.69 -6.44
C LEU A 124 -1.20 -4.82 -5.43
N VAL A 125 -2.25 -4.83 -4.61
CA VAL A 125 -2.57 -5.95 -3.73
C VAL A 125 -3.79 -6.66 -4.29
N THR A 126 -3.69 -7.95 -4.57
CA THR A 126 -4.84 -8.78 -4.91
C THR A 126 -5.02 -9.87 -3.88
N VAL A 127 -6.26 -10.03 -3.42
CA VAL A 127 -6.69 -11.08 -2.51
C VAL A 127 -7.70 -11.94 -3.24
N THR A 128 -7.39 -13.23 -3.39
CA THR A 128 -8.23 -14.21 -4.09
C THR A 128 -8.65 -15.28 -3.11
N GLU A 129 -9.91 -15.68 -3.14
CA GLU A 129 -10.40 -16.79 -2.34
C GLU A 129 -9.68 -18.10 -2.73
N ALA A 130 -9.31 -18.91 -1.74
CA ALA A 130 -8.57 -20.16 -1.93
C ALA A 130 -9.27 -21.40 -1.32
N GLY A 131 -10.49 -21.25 -0.80
CA GLY A 131 -11.22 -22.30 -0.08
C GLY A 131 -10.84 -22.37 1.40
N ASP A 132 -11.60 -23.13 2.20
CA ASP A 132 -11.32 -23.44 3.62
C ASP A 132 -10.89 -22.25 4.49
N ASN A 133 -11.58 -21.11 4.33
CA ASN A 133 -11.27 -19.87 5.05
C ASN A 133 -9.81 -19.38 4.83
N MET A 134 -9.29 -19.61 3.63
CA MET A 134 -8.00 -19.15 3.16
C MET A 134 -8.12 -18.20 1.98
N VAL A 135 -7.10 -17.34 1.84
CA VAL A 135 -6.93 -16.45 0.69
C VAL A 135 -5.51 -16.54 0.15
N ASP A 136 -5.40 -16.43 -1.17
CA ASP A 136 -4.15 -16.19 -1.88
C ASP A 136 -3.96 -14.69 -2.08
N VAL A 137 -2.85 -14.18 -1.57
CA VAL A 137 -2.49 -12.76 -1.57
C VAL A 137 -1.29 -12.57 -2.47
N VAL A 138 -1.41 -11.63 -3.40
CA VAL A 138 -0.31 -11.17 -4.24
C VAL A 138 -0.13 -9.68 -3.99
N CYS A 139 1.08 -9.27 -3.65
CA CYS A 139 1.47 -7.89 -3.55
C CYS A 139 2.58 -7.62 -4.56
N ASP A 140 2.26 -6.88 -5.61
CA ASP A 140 3.21 -6.45 -6.64
C ASP A 140 3.44 -4.95 -6.45
N GLN A 141 4.70 -4.55 -6.32
CA GLN A 141 5.07 -3.16 -6.04
C GLN A 141 6.25 -2.76 -6.89
N TRP A 142 6.25 -1.51 -7.33
CA TRP A 142 7.34 -0.92 -8.08
C TRP A 142 7.49 0.56 -7.74
N ALA A 143 8.74 1.00 -7.63
CA ALA A 143 9.07 2.40 -7.49
C ALA A 143 10.46 2.71 -8.07
N PRO A 144 10.67 3.95 -8.57
CA PRO A 144 12.00 4.44 -8.88
C PRO A 144 12.83 4.59 -7.60
N CYS A 145 14.12 4.32 -7.69
CA CYS A 145 15.07 4.38 -6.57
C CYS A 145 16.17 5.40 -6.86
N GLU A 146 16.70 6.01 -5.81
CA GLU A 146 17.78 7.00 -5.90
C GLU A 146 19.17 6.38 -5.89
N SER A 147 19.30 5.23 -5.25
CA SER A 147 20.55 4.49 -5.04
C SER A 147 20.24 3.02 -4.77
N ASN A 148 21.27 2.16 -4.86
CA ASN A 148 21.11 0.74 -4.52
C ASN A 148 20.69 0.55 -3.06
N LEU A 149 21.21 1.38 -2.14
CA LEU A 149 20.80 1.37 -0.74
C LEU A 149 19.30 1.67 -0.59
N HIS A 150 18.78 2.65 -1.33
CA HIS A 150 17.36 2.96 -1.32
C HIS A 150 16.53 1.79 -1.90
N ALA A 151 17.01 1.15 -2.97
CA ALA A 151 16.38 -0.04 -3.52
C ALA A 151 16.24 -1.18 -2.49
N ASP A 152 17.34 -1.54 -1.82
CA ASP A 152 17.35 -2.59 -0.80
C ASP A 152 16.41 -2.24 0.37
N TYR A 153 16.39 -0.98 0.78
CA TYR A 153 15.52 -0.49 1.84
C TYR A 153 14.03 -0.64 1.50
N LEU A 154 13.64 -0.24 0.29
CA LEU A 154 12.24 -0.35 -0.16
C LEU A 154 11.76 -1.79 -0.18
N VAL A 155 12.59 -2.73 -0.66
CA VAL A 155 12.26 -4.16 -0.67
C VAL A 155 11.97 -4.67 0.74
N VAL A 156 12.77 -4.27 1.73
CA VAL A 156 12.54 -4.63 3.13
C VAL A 156 11.24 -4.03 3.67
N GLN A 157 10.95 -2.75 3.38
CA GLN A 157 9.72 -2.09 3.81
C GLN A 157 8.47 -2.75 3.22
N TRP A 158 8.51 -3.12 1.94
CA TRP A 158 7.45 -3.84 1.26
C TRP A 158 7.23 -5.24 1.84
N ALA A 159 8.30 -5.97 2.18
CA ALA A 159 8.19 -7.25 2.87
C ALA A 159 7.56 -7.10 4.27
N GLN A 160 7.97 -6.07 5.03
CA GLN A 160 7.41 -5.77 6.36
C GLN A 160 5.92 -5.43 6.29
N PHE A 161 5.48 -4.71 5.26
CA PHE A 161 4.07 -4.41 5.04
C PHE A 161 3.23 -5.69 5.00
N ILE A 162 3.64 -6.69 4.21
CA ILE A 162 2.85 -7.92 4.01
C ILE A 162 2.78 -8.73 5.29
N GLN A 163 3.90 -8.83 6.01
CA GLN A 163 3.95 -9.52 7.31
C GLN A 163 2.98 -8.88 8.31
N ARG A 164 2.92 -7.55 8.40
CA ARG A 164 1.99 -6.87 9.30
C ARG A 164 0.55 -7.00 8.85
N TRP A 165 0.29 -6.87 7.56
CA TRP A 165 -1.05 -7.06 7.01
C TRP A 165 -1.58 -8.46 7.35
N GLU A 166 -0.75 -9.49 7.19
CA GLU A 166 -1.08 -10.86 7.56
C GLU A 166 -1.39 -10.98 9.06
N GLN A 167 -0.56 -10.39 9.92
CA GLN A 167 -0.81 -10.37 11.38
C GLN A 167 -2.15 -9.71 11.72
N SER A 168 -2.55 -8.68 10.98
CA SER A 168 -3.83 -7.97 11.17
C SER A 168 -5.05 -8.75 10.70
N VAL A 169 -4.91 -9.65 9.71
CA VAL A 169 -6.04 -10.46 9.20
C VAL A 169 -6.08 -11.86 9.81
N SER A 170 -4.97 -12.33 10.36
CA SER A 170 -4.88 -13.64 10.98
C SER A 170 -5.68 -13.65 12.27
N PRO A 171 -6.48 -14.70 12.53
CA PRO A 171 -7.19 -14.81 13.79
C PRO A 171 -6.18 -14.84 14.94
N SER A 172 -6.38 -13.97 15.94
CA SER A 172 -5.57 -13.93 17.16
C SER A 172 -5.68 -15.26 17.90
N ARG A 173 -4.80 -16.21 17.60
CA ARG A 173 -4.58 -17.42 18.41
C ARG A 173 -3.64 -17.06 19.56
N LEU A 174 -4.00 -16.05 20.35
CA LEU A 174 -3.50 -16.01 21.71
C LEU A 174 -4.13 -17.22 22.38
N LEU A 175 -3.30 -18.16 22.81
CA LEU A 175 -3.70 -19.38 23.50
C LEU A 175 -4.77 -19.01 24.55
N THR A 176 -6.03 -19.35 24.27
CA THR A 176 -7.04 -19.47 25.32
C THR A 176 -6.60 -20.66 26.16
N GLN A 177 -5.84 -20.39 27.22
CA GLN A 177 -5.59 -21.33 28.30
C GLN A 177 -6.88 -21.61 29.07
#